data_AF-A0A3N5WEF0-F1
#
_entry.id   AF-A0A3N5WEF0-F1
#
_cell.length_a   1.000
_cell.length_b   1.000
_cell.length_c   1.000
_cell.angle_alpha   90.00
_cell.angle_beta   90.00
_cell.angle_gamma   90.00
#
_symmetry.space_group_name_H-M   'P 1'
#
loop_
_entity.id
_entity.type
_entity.pdbx_description
1 polymer ?
#
loop_
_entity_poly.entity_id
_entity_poly.type
_entity_poly.pdbx_seq_one_letter_code
_entity_poly.pdbx_strand_id
1 'polypeptide(L)' 'LIAVLFILFDIEVVFFLPWAVSFRELGVPGLVLMLVFAVILEVAHLYAWKKGALEWD' A
#
# COMPACT_ATOMS: atom_id res chain seq x y z
N LEU A 1 13.52 -10.94 4.62
CA LEU A 1 12.85 -9.61 4.63
C LEU A 1 11.69 -9.55 3.64
N ILE A 2 11.84 -10.16 2.47
CA ILE A 2 10.79 -10.35 1.45
C ILE A 2 9.43 -10.83 2.03
N ALA A 3 9.41 -11.85 2.90
CA ALA A 3 8.15 -12.36 3.45
C ALA A 3 7.36 -11.31 4.26
N VAL A 4 8.04 -10.46 5.03
CA VAL A 4 7.39 -9.37 5.77
C VAL A 4 6.90 -8.29 4.80
N LEU A 5 7.67 -8.00 3.76
CA LEU A 5 7.28 -7.07 2.69
C LEU A 5 6.05 -7.56 1.92
N PHE A 6 5.99 -8.87 1.67
CA PHE A 6 4.87 -9.53 1.01
C PHE A 6 3.60 -9.45 1.86
N ILE A 7 3.69 -9.72 3.17
CA ILE A 7 2.55 -9.56 4.09
C ILE A 7 2.07 -8.10 4.11
N LEU A 8 3.00 -7.14 4.13
CA LEU A 8 2.65 -5.72 4.11
C LEU A 8 1.90 -5.33 2.83
N PHE A 9 2.37 -5.81 1.67
CA PHE A 9 1.72 -5.58 0.38
C PHE A 9 0.35 -6.28 0.27
N ASP A 10 0.22 -7.50 0.79
CA ASP A 10 -1.09 -8.18 0.85
C ASP A 10 -2.09 -7.38 1.70
N ILE A 11 -1.64 -6.85 2.84
CA ILE A 11 -2.47 -5.99 3.70
C ILE A 11 -2.90 -4.72 2.96
N GLU A 12 -2.02 -4.09 2.20
CA GLU A 12 -2.35 -2.93 1.37
C GLU A 12 -3.51 -3.24 0.41
N VAL A 13 -3.45 -4.37 -0.30
CA VAL A 13 -4.50 -4.81 -1.22
C VAL A 13 -5.82 -5.08 -0.47
N VAL A 14 -5.75 -5.69 0.71
CA VAL A 14 -6.93 -5.92 1.56
C VAL A 14 -7.65 -4.63 1.93
N PHE A 15 -6.93 -3.52 2.13
CA PHE A 15 -7.53 -2.20 2.36
C PHE A 15 -8.02 -1.53 1.07
N PHE A 16 -7.34 -1.75 -0.05
CA PHE A 16 -7.75 -1.23 -1.36
C PHE A 16 -9.08 -1.80 -1.86
N LEU A 17 -9.35 -3.08 -1.63
CA LEU A 17 -10.56 -3.76 -2.10
C LEU A 17 -11.88 -3.14 -1.60
N PRO A 18 -12.13 -3.00 -0.28
CA PRO A 18 -13.37 -2.40 0.22
C PRO A 18 -13.47 -0.92 -0.16
N TRP A 19 -12.35 -0.18 -0.19
CA TRP A 19 -12.34 1.19 -0.66
C TRP A 19 -12.79 1.29 -2.13
N ALA A 20 -12.29 0.42 -3.00
CA ALA A 20 -12.64 0.40 -4.42
C ALA A 20 -14.13 0.05 -4.64
N VAL A 21 -14.66 -0.89 -3.86
CA VAL A 21 -16.08 -1.27 -3.90
C VAL A 21 -16.99 -0.10 -3.45
N SER A 22 -16.61 0.61 -2.40
CA SER A 22 -17.37 1.75 -1.86
C SER A 22 -16.98 3.11 -2.46
N PHE A 23 -16.16 3.13 -3.52
CA PHE A 23 -15.62 4.36 -4.11
C PHE A 23 -16.71 5.36 -4.52
N ARG A 24 -17.83 4.88 -5.06
CA ARG A 24 -18.96 5.73 -5.49
C ARG A 24 -19.65 6.45 -4.33
N GLU A 25 -19.62 5.87 -3.14
CA GLU A 25 -20.22 6.45 -1.92
C GLU A 25 -19.25 7.42 -1.24
N LEU A 26 -17.96 7.12 -1.26
CA LEU A 26 -16.91 7.92 -0.63
C LEU A 26 -16.52 9.17 -1.43
N GLY A 27 -16.69 9.13 -2.76
CA GLY A 27 -16.43 10.25 -3.66
C GLY A 27 -14.98 10.79 -3.59
N VAL A 28 -14.81 12.08 -3.89
CA VAL A 28 -13.50 12.76 -3.90
C VAL A 28 -12.77 12.70 -2.55
N PRO A 29 -13.43 12.86 -1.39
CA PRO A 29 -12.76 12.70 -0.09
C PRO A 29 -12.16 11.31 0.10
N GLY A 30 -12.88 10.26 -0.30
CA GLY A 30 -12.39 8.89 -0.29
C GLY A 30 -11.17 8.69 -1.18
N LEU A 31 -11.15 9.33 -2.34
CA LEU A 31 -9.99 9.29 -3.24
C LEU A 31 -8.76 9.90 -2.57
N VAL A 32 -8.88 11.10 -2.00
CA VAL A 32 -7.74 11.79 -1.36
C VAL A 32 -7.19 10.98 -0.19
N LEU A 33 -8.05 10.44 0.67
CA LEU A 33 -7.63 9.61 1.80
C LEU A 33 -6.89 8.35 1.35
N MET A 34 -7.39 7.68 0.31
CA MET A 34 -6.74 6.48 -0.22
C MET A 34 -5.41 6.79 -0.89
N LEU A 35 -5.32 7.93 -1.58
CA LEU A 35 -4.09 8.38 -2.23
C LEU A 35 -3.02 8.70 -1.19
N VAL A 36 -3.38 9.36 -0.10
CA VAL A 36 -2.46 9.61 1.03
C VAL A 36 -2.01 8.29 1.68
N PHE A 37 -2.94 7.35 1.92
CA PHE A 37 -2.62 6.04 2.46
C PHE A 37 -1.63 5.28 1.57
N ALA A 38 -1.91 5.20 0.27
CA ALA A 38 -1.06 4.54 -0.70
C ALA A 38 0.34 5.17 -0.77
N VAL A 39 0.43 6.51 -0.82
CA VAL A 39 1.72 7.22 -0.86
C VAL A 39 2.57 6.93 0.37
N ILE A 40 1.97 6.86 1.57
CA ILE A 40 2.71 6.54 2.80
C ILE A 40 3.31 5.12 2.73
N LEU A 41 2.53 4.15 2.27
CA LEU A 41 2.99 2.76 2.12
C LEU A 41 4.04 2.62 1.01
N GLU A 42 3.85 3.29 -0.12
CA GLU A 42 4.82 3.33 -1.22
C GLU A 42 6.16 3.94 -0.78
N VAL A 43 6.15 4.98 0.05
CA VAL A 43 7.39 5.53 0.63
C VAL A 43 8.09 4.52 1.53
N ALA A 44 7.34 3.77 2.35
CA ALA A 44 7.89 2.70 3.16
C ALA A 44 8.47 1.56 2.30
N HIS A 45 7.80 1.22 1.20
CA HIS A 45 8.23 0.21 0.24
C HIS A 45 9.51 0.63 -0.49
N LEU A 46 9.57 1.86 -0.99
CA LEU A 46 10.75 2.46 -1.63
C LEU A 46 11.93 2.52 -0.67
N TYR A 47 11.70 2.84 0.61
CA TYR A 47 12.75 2.84 1.62
C TYR A 47 13.29 1.44 1.87
N ALA A 48 12.42 0.44 2.00
CA ALA A 48 12.83 -0.95 2.16
C ALA A 48 13.62 -1.44 0.93
N TRP A 49 13.17 -1.08 -0.28
CA TRP A 49 13.88 -1.40 -1.51
C TRP A 49 15.29 -0.81 -1.54
N LYS A 50 15.42 0.49 -1.21
CA LYS A 50 16.73 1.16 -1.10
C LYS A 50 17.66 0.53 -0.06
N LYS A 51 17.12 -0.16 0.94
CA LYS A 51 17.90 -0.89 1.96
C LYS A 51 18.28 -2.32 1.55
N GLY A 52 18.05 -2.72 0.31
CA GLY A 52 18.35 -4.08 -0.16
C GLY A 52 17.37 -5.12 0.36
N ALA A 53 16.17 -4.72 0.82
CA ALA A 53 15.20 -5.67 1.37
C ALA A 53 14.64 -6.68 0.37
N LEU A 54 14.83 -6.38 -0.91
CA LEU A 54 14.44 -7.19 -2.06
C LEU A 54 15.63 -7.97 -2.66
N GLU A 55 16.83 -7.86 -2.09
CA GLU A 55 17.98 -8.64 -2.53
C GLU A 55 17.82 -10.09 -2.05
N TRP A 56 17.99 -11.01 -3.01
CA TRP A 56 17.93 -12.45 -2.83
C TRP A 56 19.34 -13.01 -3.00
N ASP A 57 20.15 -12.93 -1.95
CA ASP A 57 21.33 -13.79 -1.75
C ASP A 57 21.03 -14.79 -0.62
#